data_AF-A0A8T6TLF1-F1
#
_entry.id   AF-A0A8T6TLF1-F1
#
_cell.length_a   1.000
_cell.length_b   1.000
_cell.length_c   1.000
_cell.angle_alpha   90.00
_cell.angle_beta   90.00
_cell.angle_gamma   90.00
#
_symmetry.space_group_name_H-M   'P 1'
#
loop_
_entity.id
_entity.type
_entity.pdbx_description
1 polymer ?
#
loop_
_entity_poly.entity_id
_entity_poly.type
_entity_poly.pdbx_seq_one_letter_code
_entity_poly.pdbx_strand_id
1 'polypeptide(L)' 'RQILKLVGPGEILGEKTMFDQEVYTAYAKTIEPTSLYFIERRAFLDFLRRHPKVALHLIEKLSRELKA' A
#
# COMPACT_ATOMS: atom_id res chain seq x y z
N ARG A 1 5.10 -3.00 22.09
CA ARG A 1 4.43 -2.72 20.79
C ARG A 1 5.21 -1.60 20.12
N GLN A 2 5.77 -1.84 18.94
CA GLN A 2 6.58 -0.87 18.20
C GLN A 2 5.76 -0.31 17.04
N ILE A 3 5.86 1.00 16.79
CA ILE A 3 5.27 1.64 15.61
C ILE A 3 6.19 1.35 14.42
N LEU A 4 5.64 0.72 13.38
CA LEU A 4 6.41 0.38 12.17
C LEU A 4 6.42 1.52 11.15
N LYS A 5 5.30 2.22 11.00
CA LYS A 5 5.11 3.32 10.05
C LYS A 5 3.98 4.23 10.53
N LEU A 6 4.14 5.54 10.36
CA LEU A 6 3.03 6.51 10.39
C LEU A 6 2.61 6.79 8.95
N VAL A 7 1.31 6.79 8.70
CA VAL A 7 0.75 6.90 7.35
C VAL A 7 -0.18 8.09 7.27
N GLY A 8 0.10 8.99 6.32
CA GLY A 8 -0.67 10.20 6.09
C GLY A 8 -1.55 10.18 4.84
N PRO A 9 -2.21 11.31 4.53
CA PRO A 9 -3.03 11.45 3.32
C PRO A 9 -2.25 11.14 2.04
N GLY A 10 -2.85 10.34 1.15
CA GLY A 10 -2.26 9.95 -0.14
C GLY A 10 -1.26 8.79 -0.08
N GLU A 11 -0.92 8.32 1.12
CA GLU A 11 -0.12 7.10 1.28
C GLU A 11 -0.99 5.83 1.21
N ILE A 12 -0.32 4.70 0.94
CA ILE A 12 -0.95 3.39 0.77
C ILE A 12 -0.63 2.53 2.00
N LEU A 13 -1.61 1.70 2.38
CA LEU A 13 -1.48 0.65 3.39
C LEU A 13 -1.66 -0.71 2.72
N GLY A 14 -0.93 -1.72 3.20
CA GLY A 14 -1.08 -3.11 2.76
C GLY A 14 -0.42 -3.44 1.43
N GLU A 15 0.45 -2.55 0.95
CA GLU A 15 1.21 -2.70 -0.30
C GLU A 15 2.05 -3.98 -0.33
N LYS A 16 2.61 -4.42 0.80
CA LYS A 16 3.36 -5.69 0.91
C LYS A 16 2.47 -6.89 0.61
N THR A 17 1.38 -7.01 1.39
CA THR A 17 0.40 -8.10 1.26
C THR A 17 -0.33 -8.16 -0.08
N MET A 18 -0.40 -7.04 -0.79
CA MET A 18 -0.99 -7.01 -2.14
C MET A 18 -0.19 -7.85 -3.14
N PHE A 19 1.14 -7.91 -3.00
CA PHE A 19 2.03 -8.60 -3.93
C PHE A 19 2.51 -9.97 -3.44
N ASP A 20 2.85 -10.10 -2.16
CA ASP A 20 3.41 -11.35 -1.60
C ASP A 20 2.34 -12.42 -1.25
N GLN A 21 1.07 -12.04 -1.18
CA GLN A 21 -0.06 -12.90 -0.76
C GLN A 21 0.11 -13.52 0.63
N GLU A 22 1.01 -12.98 1.46
CA GLU A 22 1.22 -13.45 2.81
C GLU A 22 0.13 -12.90 3.75
N VAL A 23 -0.09 -13.62 4.85
CA VAL A 23 -1.01 -13.18 5.90
C VAL A 23 -0.46 -11.90 6.53
N TYR A 24 -1.32 -10.89 6.67
CA TYR A 24 -0.94 -9.62 7.28
C TYR A 24 -0.38 -9.85 8.69
N THR A 25 0.92 -9.64 8.87
CA THR A 25 1.62 -9.90 10.15
C THR A 25 1.57 -8.71 11.12
N ALA A 26 1.03 -7.57 10.66
CA ALA A 26 0.85 -6.35 11.43
C ALA A 26 -0.62 -5.92 11.49
N TYR A 27 -0.92 -4.86 12.23
CA TYR A 27 -2.23 -4.22 12.21
C TYR A 27 -2.04 -2.72 12.15
N ALA A 28 -3.06 -2.02 11.63
CA ALA A 28 -3.11 -0.56 11.64
C ALA A 28 -4.13 -0.09 12.69
N LYS A 29 -3.85 1.06 13.31
CA LYS A 29 -4.77 1.76 14.20
C LYS A 29 -4.79 3.22 13.80
N THR A 30 -5.99 3.80 13.67
CA THR A 30 -6.14 5.23 13.42
C THR A 30 -5.77 6.03 14.67
N ILE A 31 -5.04 7.13 14.47
CA ILE A 31 -4.65 8.06 15.55
C ILE A 31 -5.71 9.16 15.72
N GLU A 32 -6.44 9.46 14.64
CA GLU A 32 -7.51 10.45 14.56
C GLU A 32 -8.64 9.94 13.64
N PRO A 33 -9.83 10.58 13.60
CA PRO A 33 -10.88 10.24 12.63
C PRO A 33 -10.32 10.25 11.20
N THR A 34 -10.35 9.10 10.54
CA THR A 34 -9.69 8.88 9.25
C THR A 34 -10.68 8.26 8.27
N SER A 35 -10.65 8.72 7.01
CA SER A 35 -11.34 8.08 5.89
C SER A 35 -10.35 7.35 5.01
N LEU A 36 -10.72 6.15 4.54
CA LEU A 36 -9.88 5.31 3.71
C LEU A 36 -10.65 4.89 2.47
N TYR A 37 -9.95 4.81 1.35
CA TYR A 37 -10.46 4.12 0.16
C TYR A 37 -9.96 2.69 0.16
N PHE A 38 -10.88 1.74 0.06
CA PHE A 38 -10.54 0.34 -0.10
C PHE A 38 -10.49 -0.02 -1.58
N ILE A 39 -9.39 -0.63 -2.01
CA ILE A 39 -9.24 -1.16 -3.36
C ILE A 39 -9.03 -2.66 -3.26
N GLU A 40 -9.92 -3.42 -3.89
CA GLU A 40 -9.84 -4.88 -3.92
C GLU A 40 -8.64 -5.32 -4.76
N ARG A 41 -7.92 -6.35 -4.30
CA ARG A 41 -6.65 -6.79 -4.89
C ARG A 41 -6.77 -7.11 -6.37
N ARG A 42 -7.80 -7.89 -6.75
CA ARG A 42 -7.98 -8.29 -8.15
C ARG A 42 -8.23 -7.07 -9.03
N ALA A 43 -9.11 -6.18 -8.61
CA ALA A 43 -9.37 -4.93 -9.31
C ALA A 43 -8.10 -4.08 -9.50
N PHE A 44 -7.24 -3.98 -8.48
CA PHE A 44 -5.98 -3.26 -8.57
C PHE A 44 -5.00 -3.90 -9.57
N LEU A 45 -4.82 -5.23 -9.51
CA LEU A 45 -3.94 -5.94 -10.43
C LEU A 45 -4.43 -5.84 -11.89
N ASP A 46 -5.74 -5.94 -12.11
CA ASP A 46 -6.34 -5.77 -13.44
C ASP A 46 -6.21 -4.33 -13.96
N PHE A 47 -6.23 -3.34 -13.07
CA PHE A 47 -5.91 -1.96 -13.41
C PHE A 47 -4.44 -1.81 -13.81
N LEU A 48 -3.49 -2.36 -13.04
CA LEU A 48 -2.06 -2.30 -13.37
C LEU A 48 -1.74 -2.97 -14.71
N ARG A 49 -2.38 -4.11 -15.02
CA ARG A 49 -2.25 -4.79 -16.32
C ARG A 49 -2.71 -3.92 -17.49
N ARG A 50 -3.78 -3.15 -17.32
CA ARG A 50 -4.30 -2.21 -18.33
C ARG A 50 -3.49 -0.92 -18.42
N HIS A 51 -2.77 -0.55 -17.36
CA HIS A 51 -2.01 0.70 -17.28
C HIS A 51 -0.56 0.49 -16.80
N PRO A 52 0.32 -0.11 -17.63
CA PRO A 52 1.69 -0.47 -17.22
C PRO A 52 2.55 0.71 -16.71
N LYS A 53 2.32 1.92 -17.24
CA LYS A 53 3.01 3.13 -16.75
C LYS A 53 2.74 3.40 -15.26
N VAL A 54 1.54 3.09 -14.77
CA VAL A 54 1.21 3.24 -13.35
C VAL A 54 1.96 2.23 -12.49
N ALA A 55 2.16 1.01 -12.99
CA ALA A 55 2.96 0.01 -12.30
C ALA A 55 4.42 0.48 -12.13
N LEU A 56 5.01 1.11 -13.16
CA LEU A 56 6.36 1.68 -13.06
C LEU A 56 6.44 2.79 -12.00
N HIS A 57 5.46 3.71 -11.96
CA HIS A 57 5.42 4.76 -10.94
C HIS A 57 5.27 4.18 -9.53
N LEU A 58 4.48 3.11 -9.38
CA LEU A 58 4.32 2.41 -8.10
C LEU A 58 5.65 1.79 -7.64
N ILE A 59 6.37 1.11 -8.53
CA ILE A 59 7.69 0.53 -8.23
C ILE A 59 8.67 1.63 -7.80
N GLU A 60 8.68 2.76 -8.49
CA GLU A 60 9.54 3.90 -8.17
C GLU A 60 9.22 4.47 -6.78
N LYS A 61 7.93 4.62 -6.44
CA LYS A 61 7.47 5.03 -5.09
C LYS A 61 7.95 4.05 -4.01
N LEU A 62 7.72 2.75 -4.21
CA LEU A 62 8.11 1.71 -3.25
C LEU A 62 9.64 1.66 -3.05
N SER A 63 10.42 1.86 -4.11
CA SER A 63 11.89 1.92 -4.04
C SER A 63 12.38 3.11 -3.21
N ARG A 64 11.70 4.26 -3.28
CA ARG A 64 11.99 5.41 -2.42
C ARG A 64 11.68 5.12 -0.95
N GLU A 65 10.55 4.49 -0.67
CA GLU A 65 10.13 4.16 0.70
C GLU A 65 11.04 3.12 1.37
N LEU A 66 11.65 2.19 0.63
CA LEU A 66 12.59 1.21 1.17
C LEU A 66 13.95 1.80 1.59
N LYS A 67 14.31 2.98 1.08
CA LYS A 67 15.58 3.65 1.40
C LYS A 67 15.49 4.53 2.65
N ALA A 68 14.27 4.85 3.09
CA ALA A 68 13.98 5.67 4.27
C ALA A 68 13.81 4.78 5.51
#